data_AF-A0A1S9CUN2-F1
#
_entry.id   AF-A0A1S9CUN2-F1
#
_cell.length_a   1.000
_cell.length_b   1.000
_cell.length_c   1.000
_cell.angle_alpha   90.00
_cell.angle_beta   90.00
_cell.angle_gamma   90.00
#
_symmetry.space_group_name_H-M   'P 1'
#
loop_
_entity.id
_entity.type
_entity.pdbx_description
1 polymer ?
#
loop_
_entity_poly.entity_id
_entity_poly.type
_entity_poly.pdbx_seq_one_letter_code
_entity_poly.pdbx_strand_id
1 'polypeptide(L)'
;MIYRSFDDGDKDHSMLGFGVMRMPINEDETINYDVAEKMIDTAYKQGINYFDTAYVYHKGKSEEFLGKALAKYPRESFFVATKLPLWIINGQRELDKIFNKHLKRLNMEYIDYYLIHAMNKERLKKLKSMDVIKWAEQKRAEGKIKHLGFSFHDDLDCLREILSLHKWDFCQLQLNYADWNRFDAKEMYKIATDAGVPIIVMEPVRGGTLANPAPAIQEIFKNHASERSYASWAFRFLADLPNVKLILSGMSTIEQVEDNLHTFSTEELVSVDDTEREILNKAIDIMDNLKSIPCTGCNYCMPCPFGVEIPRCFAQYNTNKIFGKSSYTAIPEEGRADNCVSCEACVPLCPQNIMIPEKMSEVAEYFN
;
A
#
# COMPACT_ATOMS: atom_id res chain seq x y z
N MET A 1 -15.20 -0.08 15.94
CA MET A 1 -14.66 0.22 14.60
C MET A 1 -15.06 1.63 14.25
N ILE A 2 -14.11 2.48 13.83
CA ILE A 2 -14.38 3.82 13.32
C ILE A 2 -14.80 3.72 11.85
N TYR A 3 -15.83 4.46 11.48
CA TYR A 3 -16.32 4.54 10.11
C TYR A 3 -16.19 5.97 9.58
N ARG A 4 -16.00 6.09 8.26
CA ARG A 4 -16.01 7.35 7.51
C ARG A 4 -16.85 7.15 6.25
N SER A 5 -17.33 8.26 5.70
CA SER A 5 -17.90 8.29 4.35
C SER A 5 -16.97 9.03 3.39
N PHE A 6 -17.04 8.68 2.11
CA PHE A 6 -16.39 9.41 1.03
C PHE A 6 -17.12 10.74 0.77
N ASP A 7 -18.45 10.70 0.69
CA ASP A 7 -19.34 11.84 0.45
C ASP A 7 -20.62 11.76 1.31
N ASP A 8 -21.35 12.87 1.41
CA ASP A 8 -22.65 12.92 2.09
C ASP A 8 -23.69 12.03 1.37
N GLY A 9 -24.19 11.00 2.05
CA GLY A 9 -25.21 10.08 1.55
C GLY A 9 -24.69 8.73 1.02
N ASP A 10 -23.36 8.55 0.96
CA ASP A 10 -22.77 7.24 0.74
C ASP A 10 -22.87 6.35 1.99
N LYS A 11 -22.76 5.04 1.78
CA LYS A 11 -22.68 4.10 2.91
C LYS A 11 -21.31 4.22 3.58
N ASP A 12 -21.34 4.33 4.91
CA ASP A 12 -20.16 4.34 5.74
C ASP A 12 -19.27 3.09 5.53
N HIS A 13 -17.98 3.33 5.31
CA HIS A 13 -16.96 2.28 5.26
C HIS A 13 -16.08 2.34 6.51
N SER A 14 -15.56 1.19 6.93
CA SER A 14 -14.59 1.12 8.01
C SER A 14 -13.34 1.91 7.62
N MET A 15 -12.81 2.69 8.56
CA MET A 15 -11.59 3.47 8.31
C MET A 15 -10.38 2.55 8.12
N LEU A 16 -10.36 1.40 8.77
CA LEU A 16 -9.42 0.32 8.47
C LEU A 16 -9.99 -0.56 7.35
N GLY A 17 -9.25 -0.68 6.25
CA GLY A 17 -9.52 -1.68 5.20
C GLY A 17 -8.52 -2.83 5.26
N PHE A 18 -8.99 -4.02 4.90
CA PHE A 18 -8.17 -5.22 4.88
C PHE A 18 -7.48 -5.38 3.52
N GLY A 19 -6.16 -5.28 3.48
CA GLY A 19 -5.35 -5.49 2.27
C GLY A 19 -5.01 -6.97 2.03
N VAL A 20 -5.39 -7.50 0.88
CA VAL A 20 -5.31 -8.95 0.56
C VAL A 20 -4.07 -9.28 -0.29
N MET A 21 -3.01 -8.45 -0.18
CA MET A 21 -1.72 -8.64 -0.87
C MET A 21 -0.72 -9.48 -0.06
N ARG A 22 -0.82 -9.46 1.28
CA ARG A 22 0.18 -10.03 2.20
C ARG A 22 -0.36 -11.18 3.04
N MET A 23 -1.30 -11.95 2.47
CA MET A 23 -1.89 -13.08 3.18
C MET A 23 -0.84 -14.13 3.54
N PRO A 24 -1.06 -14.91 4.62
CA PRO A 24 -0.22 -16.04 4.95
C PRO A 24 -0.17 -17.02 3.77
N ILE A 25 1.02 -17.56 3.51
CA ILE A 25 1.29 -18.53 2.44
C ILE A 25 1.81 -19.84 3.00
N ASN A 26 1.53 -20.93 2.31
CA ASN A 26 2.12 -22.24 2.55
C ASN A 26 3.56 -22.28 1.99
N GLU A 27 4.28 -23.37 2.28
CA GLU A 27 5.64 -23.59 1.74
C GLU A 27 5.70 -23.62 0.20
N ASP A 28 4.61 -24.00 -0.46
CA ASP A 28 4.48 -24.02 -1.92
C ASP A 28 4.09 -22.65 -2.54
N GLU A 29 4.19 -21.58 -1.74
CA GLU A 29 3.82 -20.20 -2.08
C GLU A 29 2.34 -19.97 -2.41
N THR A 30 1.46 -20.96 -2.18
CA THR A 30 0.01 -20.79 -2.28
C THR A 30 -0.53 -20.11 -1.03
N ILE A 31 -1.71 -19.49 -1.14
CA ILE A 31 -2.38 -18.87 0.02
C ILE A 31 -2.72 -19.97 1.03
N ASN A 32 -2.32 -19.80 2.29
CA ASN A 32 -2.79 -20.63 3.38
C ASN A 32 -4.25 -20.29 3.65
N TYR A 33 -5.16 -21.08 3.06
CA TYR A 33 -6.58 -20.77 3.03
C TYR A 33 -7.19 -20.67 4.43
N ASP A 34 -6.91 -21.62 5.31
CA ASP A 34 -7.56 -21.70 6.63
C ASP A 34 -7.16 -20.51 7.53
N VAL A 35 -5.87 -20.15 7.52
CA VAL A 35 -5.39 -19.00 8.30
C VAL A 35 -5.89 -17.69 7.70
N ALA A 36 -5.79 -17.52 6.38
CA ALA A 36 -6.25 -16.31 5.71
C ALA A 36 -7.77 -16.13 5.83
N GLU A 37 -8.57 -17.19 5.71
CA GLU A 37 -10.03 -17.12 5.87
C GLU A 37 -10.41 -16.74 7.30
N LYS A 38 -9.72 -17.30 8.30
CA LYS A 38 -9.91 -16.90 9.70
C LYS A 38 -9.62 -15.41 9.91
N MET A 39 -8.58 -14.88 9.29
CA MET A 39 -8.25 -13.44 9.35
C MET A 39 -9.36 -12.57 8.73
N ILE A 40 -9.88 -12.96 7.56
CA ILE A 40 -11.02 -12.27 6.92
C ILE A 40 -12.28 -12.35 7.78
N ASP A 41 -12.57 -13.53 8.36
CA ASP A 41 -13.74 -13.75 9.21
C ASP A 41 -13.68 -12.92 10.51
N THR A 42 -12.52 -12.88 11.16
CA THR A 42 -12.28 -12.03 12.33
C THR A 42 -12.42 -10.55 11.98
N ALA A 43 -11.79 -10.11 10.89
CA ALA A 43 -11.87 -8.72 10.41
C ALA A 43 -13.32 -8.29 10.17
N TYR A 44 -14.08 -9.08 9.40
CA TYR A 44 -15.47 -8.82 9.09
C TYR A 44 -16.33 -8.76 10.37
N LYS A 45 -16.22 -9.75 11.25
CA LYS A 45 -17.00 -9.82 12.49
C LYS A 45 -16.69 -8.68 13.46
N GLN A 46 -15.50 -8.09 13.38
CA GLN A 46 -15.08 -6.94 14.19
C GLN A 46 -15.35 -5.58 13.50
N GLY A 47 -16.10 -5.59 12.39
CA GLY A 47 -16.64 -4.40 11.74
C GLY A 47 -15.83 -3.88 10.56
N ILE A 48 -14.78 -4.55 10.11
CA ILE A 48 -14.16 -4.19 8.82
C ILE A 48 -15.14 -4.55 7.70
N ASN A 49 -15.51 -3.56 6.90
CA ASN A 49 -16.41 -3.76 5.77
C ASN A 49 -15.75 -3.43 4.43
N TYR A 50 -14.46 -3.09 4.37
CA TYR A 50 -13.74 -2.81 3.11
C TYR A 50 -12.57 -3.77 2.90
N PHE A 51 -12.55 -4.46 1.75
CA PHE A 51 -11.53 -5.45 1.40
C PHE A 51 -10.87 -5.11 0.06
N ASP A 52 -9.54 -4.96 0.07
CA ASP A 52 -8.74 -4.56 -1.09
C ASP A 52 -7.95 -5.72 -1.69
N THR A 53 -8.23 -6.04 -2.96
CA THR A 53 -7.45 -7.00 -3.75
C THR A 53 -7.00 -6.37 -5.07
N ALA A 54 -6.33 -7.15 -5.92
CA ALA A 54 -5.95 -6.74 -7.26
C ALA A 54 -5.74 -7.96 -8.17
N TYR A 55 -5.84 -7.74 -9.49
CA TYR A 55 -5.71 -8.78 -10.51
C TYR A 55 -4.47 -9.68 -10.38
N VAL A 56 -3.34 -9.10 -9.96
CA VAL A 56 -2.01 -9.74 -9.95
C VAL A 56 -1.64 -10.35 -8.61
N TYR A 57 -2.35 -10.02 -7.52
CA TYR A 57 -1.98 -10.45 -6.17
C TYR A 57 -2.03 -11.98 -6.04
N HIS A 58 -1.02 -12.55 -5.37
CA HIS A 58 -0.82 -14.00 -5.24
C HIS A 58 -0.93 -14.74 -6.59
N LYS A 59 -0.20 -14.27 -7.61
CA LYS A 59 -0.22 -14.83 -8.98
C LYS A 59 -1.66 -14.90 -9.55
N GLY A 60 -2.50 -13.94 -9.16
CA GLY A 60 -3.91 -13.81 -9.54
C GLY A 60 -4.89 -14.71 -8.77
N LYS A 61 -4.49 -15.23 -7.60
CA LYS A 61 -5.33 -16.06 -6.73
C LYS A 61 -6.02 -15.29 -5.60
N SER A 62 -5.60 -14.05 -5.32
CA SER A 62 -6.18 -13.24 -4.25
C SER A 62 -7.69 -12.99 -4.45
N GLU A 63 -8.12 -12.73 -5.69
CA GLU A 63 -9.54 -12.50 -6.01
C GLU A 63 -10.41 -13.75 -5.83
N GLU A 64 -9.90 -14.92 -6.27
CA GLU A 64 -10.59 -16.22 -6.10
C GLU A 64 -10.73 -16.58 -4.62
N PHE A 65 -9.68 -16.35 -3.85
CA PHE A 65 -9.69 -16.51 -2.40
C PHE A 65 -10.72 -15.59 -1.74
N LEU A 66 -10.64 -14.28 -2.00
CA LEU A 66 -11.46 -13.28 -1.34
C LEU A 66 -12.96 -13.50 -1.64
N GLY A 67 -13.29 -13.80 -2.90
CA GLY A 67 -14.64 -14.13 -3.30
C GLY A 67 -15.21 -15.32 -2.53
N LYS A 68 -14.42 -16.40 -2.38
CA LYS A 68 -14.84 -17.58 -1.62
C LYS A 68 -14.95 -17.30 -0.12
N ALA A 69 -14.01 -16.55 0.47
CA ALA A 69 -14.01 -16.23 1.91
C ALA A 69 -15.20 -15.35 2.31
N LEU A 70 -15.62 -14.43 1.44
CA LEU A 70 -16.74 -13.52 1.70
C LEU A 70 -18.11 -14.06 1.28
N ALA A 71 -18.19 -15.14 0.50
CA ALA A 71 -19.44 -15.70 -0.02
C ALA A 71 -20.46 -16.12 1.05
N LYS A 72 -20.02 -16.29 2.30
CA LYS A 72 -20.87 -16.62 3.46
C LYS A 72 -21.58 -15.39 4.08
N TYR A 73 -21.25 -14.18 3.65
CA TYR A 73 -21.86 -12.94 4.14
C TYR A 73 -22.76 -12.28 3.08
N PRO A 74 -23.76 -11.48 3.50
CA PRO A 74 -24.60 -10.75 2.56
C PRO A 74 -23.78 -9.77 1.72
N ARG A 75 -23.93 -9.77 0.38
CA ARG A 75 -23.05 -9.01 -0.54
C ARG A 75 -23.05 -7.51 -0.26
N GLU A 76 -24.16 -6.97 0.18
CA GLU A 76 -24.41 -5.55 0.48
C GLU A 76 -23.87 -5.08 1.84
N SER A 77 -23.33 -6.00 2.64
CA SER A 77 -22.75 -5.74 3.98
C SER A 77 -21.27 -5.38 3.94
N PHE A 78 -20.61 -5.53 2.79
CA PHE A 78 -19.19 -5.23 2.60
C PHE A 78 -18.92 -4.63 1.22
N PHE A 79 -17.76 -3.98 1.12
CA PHE A 79 -17.20 -3.40 -0.08
C PHE A 79 -15.96 -4.17 -0.52
N VAL A 80 -15.84 -4.38 -1.84
CA VAL A 80 -14.65 -4.96 -2.45
C VAL A 80 -14.02 -3.98 -3.44
N ALA A 81 -12.71 -3.83 -3.31
CA ALA A 81 -11.88 -3.13 -4.27
C ALA A 81 -11.04 -4.10 -5.10
N THR A 82 -10.98 -3.87 -6.42
CA THR A 82 -9.98 -4.51 -7.30
C THR A 82 -9.50 -3.52 -8.36
N LYS A 83 -8.45 -3.91 -9.10
CA LYS A 83 -7.63 -2.98 -9.87
C LYS A 83 -7.35 -3.47 -11.29
N LEU A 84 -7.55 -2.60 -12.27
CA LEU A 84 -7.28 -2.80 -13.70
C LEU A 84 -5.77 -2.68 -14.01
N PRO A 85 -5.08 -3.76 -14.39
CA PRO A 85 -3.64 -3.74 -14.68
C PRO A 85 -3.34 -3.31 -16.12
N LEU A 86 -3.30 -2.01 -16.41
CA LEU A 86 -3.12 -1.51 -17.79
C LEU A 86 -1.82 -1.98 -18.48
N TRP A 87 -0.80 -2.37 -17.73
CA TRP A 87 0.47 -2.85 -18.31
C TRP A 87 0.32 -4.17 -19.07
N ILE A 88 -0.65 -5.03 -18.72
CA ILE A 88 -0.91 -6.30 -19.45
C ILE A 88 -2.00 -6.17 -20.52
N ILE A 89 -2.51 -4.96 -20.76
CA ILE A 89 -3.61 -4.69 -21.71
C ILE A 89 -3.01 -4.03 -22.95
N ASN A 90 -3.32 -4.61 -24.11
CA ASN A 90 -2.79 -4.18 -25.41
C ASN A 90 -3.81 -3.48 -26.30
N GLY A 91 -5.08 -3.44 -25.87
CA GLY A 91 -6.12 -2.71 -26.58
C GLY A 91 -7.45 -2.66 -25.85
N GLN A 92 -8.30 -1.73 -26.26
CA GLN A 92 -9.59 -1.45 -25.62
C GLN A 92 -10.50 -2.69 -25.51
N ARG A 93 -10.46 -3.61 -26.49
CA ARG A 93 -11.26 -4.85 -26.49
C ARG A 93 -10.91 -5.81 -25.35
N GLU A 94 -9.74 -5.69 -24.75
CA GLU A 94 -9.32 -6.54 -23.63
C GLU A 94 -9.82 -6.03 -22.28
N LEU A 95 -10.30 -4.78 -22.19
CA LEU A 95 -10.82 -4.19 -20.95
C LEU A 95 -12.00 -5.01 -20.41
N ASP A 96 -12.99 -5.32 -21.24
CA ASP A 96 -14.13 -6.16 -20.86
C ASP A 96 -13.71 -7.58 -20.45
N LYS A 97 -12.71 -8.15 -21.14
CA LYS A 97 -12.19 -9.48 -20.81
C LYS A 97 -11.58 -9.51 -19.42
N ILE A 98 -10.77 -8.51 -19.07
CA ILE A 98 -10.17 -8.38 -17.75
C ILE A 98 -11.23 -8.10 -16.69
N PHE A 99 -12.16 -7.19 -16.98
CA PHE A 99 -13.24 -6.84 -16.06
C PHE A 99 -14.16 -8.03 -15.73
N ASN A 100 -14.62 -8.76 -16.75
CA ASN A 100 -15.44 -9.96 -16.53
C ASN A 100 -14.67 -11.06 -15.78
N LYS A 101 -13.34 -11.09 -15.90
CA LYS A 101 -12.50 -12.02 -15.13
C LYS A 101 -12.44 -11.64 -13.65
N HIS A 102 -12.40 -10.35 -13.31
CA HIS A 102 -12.53 -9.89 -11.91
C HIS A 102 -13.85 -10.40 -11.30
N LEU A 103 -14.98 -10.10 -11.96
CA LEU A 103 -16.31 -10.51 -11.53
C LEU A 103 -16.40 -12.03 -11.33
N LYS A 104 -15.88 -12.81 -12.29
CA LYS A 104 -15.86 -14.27 -12.22
C LYS A 104 -15.02 -14.79 -11.04
N ARG A 105 -13.83 -14.23 -10.82
CA ARG A 105 -12.93 -14.68 -9.75
C ARG A 105 -13.49 -14.34 -8.37
N LEU A 106 -14.01 -13.12 -8.21
CA LEU A 106 -14.64 -12.67 -6.98
C LEU A 106 -16.01 -13.31 -6.73
N ASN A 107 -16.61 -13.93 -7.75
CA ASN A 107 -17.98 -14.43 -7.73
C ASN A 107 -19.00 -13.32 -7.37
N MET A 108 -18.90 -12.18 -8.07
CA MET A 108 -19.72 -10.98 -7.83
C MET A 108 -20.27 -10.41 -9.14
N GLU A 109 -21.39 -9.70 -9.05
CA GLU A 109 -22.04 -9.04 -10.20
C GLU A 109 -21.55 -7.60 -10.42
N TYR A 110 -20.99 -6.98 -9.38
CA TYR A 110 -20.45 -5.62 -9.41
C TYR A 110 -19.25 -5.46 -8.46
N ILE A 111 -18.43 -4.45 -8.72
CA ILE A 111 -17.30 -4.02 -7.89
C ILE A 111 -17.64 -2.69 -7.23
N ASP A 112 -17.43 -2.59 -5.91
CA ASP A 112 -17.69 -1.35 -5.16
C ASP A 112 -16.65 -0.30 -5.51
N TYR A 113 -15.36 -0.63 -5.43
CA TYR A 113 -14.27 0.32 -5.71
C TYR A 113 -13.38 -0.24 -6.83
N TYR A 114 -13.42 0.37 -8.00
CA TYR A 114 -12.62 -0.04 -9.14
C TYR A 114 -11.48 0.94 -9.38
N LEU A 115 -10.24 0.47 -9.31
CA LEU A 115 -9.06 1.31 -9.50
C LEU A 115 -8.41 1.06 -10.85
N ILE A 116 -7.91 2.11 -11.48
CA ILE A 116 -6.85 1.94 -12.47
C ILE A 116 -5.52 1.75 -11.72
N HIS A 117 -4.88 0.60 -11.95
CA HIS A 117 -3.79 0.14 -11.11
C HIS A 117 -2.47 0.84 -11.46
N ALA A 118 -1.79 1.32 -10.43
CA ALA A 118 -0.40 1.79 -10.42
C ALA A 118 -0.08 2.82 -11.50
N MET A 119 -0.92 3.85 -11.58
CA MET A 119 -0.81 4.93 -12.55
C MET A 119 0.54 5.63 -12.46
N ASN A 120 1.08 5.87 -13.65
CA ASN A 120 2.32 6.58 -13.94
C ASN A 120 2.21 7.16 -15.37
N LYS A 121 3.20 7.91 -15.85
CA LYS A 121 3.19 8.55 -17.18
C LYS A 121 3.00 7.56 -18.33
N GLU A 122 3.53 6.35 -18.23
CA GLU A 122 3.34 5.32 -19.26
C GLU A 122 1.89 4.82 -19.29
N ARG A 123 1.33 4.49 -18.13
CA ARG A 123 -0.05 4.01 -17.98
C ARG A 123 -1.06 5.11 -18.27
N LEU A 124 -0.71 6.37 -18.03
CA LEU A 124 -1.48 7.54 -18.45
C LEU A 124 -1.64 7.62 -19.97
N LYS A 125 -0.56 7.35 -20.73
CA LYS A 125 -0.65 7.25 -22.21
C LYS A 125 -1.62 6.13 -22.62
N LYS A 126 -1.50 4.95 -21.99
CA LYS A 126 -2.42 3.82 -22.26
C LYS A 126 -3.87 4.16 -21.92
N LEU A 127 -4.11 4.74 -20.75
CA LEU A 127 -5.42 5.19 -20.28
C LEU A 127 -6.11 6.08 -21.31
N LYS A 128 -5.38 7.07 -21.85
CA LYS A 128 -5.88 7.98 -22.90
C LYS A 128 -6.10 7.24 -24.22
N SER A 129 -5.12 6.47 -24.69
CA SER A 129 -5.19 5.81 -26.01
C SER A 129 -6.32 4.79 -26.14
N MET A 130 -6.77 4.21 -25.03
CA MET A 130 -7.83 3.20 -25.00
C MET A 130 -9.17 3.74 -24.48
N ASP A 131 -9.28 5.05 -24.25
CA ASP A 131 -10.45 5.71 -23.65
C ASP A 131 -10.95 5.00 -22.38
N VAL A 132 -10.03 4.62 -21.48
CA VAL A 132 -10.34 3.77 -20.32
C VAL A 132 -11.35 4.44 -19.38
N ILE A 133 -11.29 5.75 -19.20
CA ILE A 133 -12.26 6.50 -18.38
C ILE A 133 -13.67 6.35 -18.96
N LYS A 134 -13.84 6.56 -20.28
CA LYS A 134 -15.13 6.42 -20.94
C LYS A 134 -15.67 4.99 -20.83
N TRP A 135 -14.82 3.99 -20.98
CA TRP A 135 -15.19 2.60 -20.78
C TRP A 135 -15.62 2.32 -19.33
N ALA A 136 -14.89 2.82 -18.34
CA ALA A 136 -15.23 2.63 -16.93
C ALA A 136 -16.55 3.31 -16.55
N GLU A 137 -16.82 4.51 -17.09
CA GLU A 137 -18.11 5.20 -16.94
C GLU A 137 -19.27 4.43 -17.56
N GLN A 138 -19.05 3.74 -18.70
CA GLN A 138 -20.06 2.83 -19.24
C GLN A 138 -20.36 1.68 -18.27
N LYS A 139 -19.33 1.09 -17.63
CA LYS A 139 -19.53 0.05 -16.60
C LYS A 139 -20.20 0.56 -15.34
N ARG A 140 -19.97 1.82 -14.97
CA ARG A 140 -20.70 2.50 -13.91
C ARG A 140 -22.18 2.67 -14.27
N ALA A 141 -22.49 3.14 -15.48
CA ALA A 141 -23.87 3.26 -15.97
C ALA A 141 -24.58 1.90 -16.05
N GLU A 142 -23.86 0.82 -16.36
CA GLU A 142 -24.35 -0.57 -16.28
C GLU A 142 -24.54 -1.08 -14.83
N GLY A 143 -24.16 -0.29 -13.81
CA GLY A 143 -24.25 -0.64 -12.40
C GLY A 143 -23.15 -1.58 -11.90
N LYS A 144 -22.15 -1.91 -12.73
CA LYS A 144 -21.08 -2.89 -12.44
C LYS A 144 -19.88 -2.29 -11.71
N ILE A 145 -19.69 -0.98 -11.76
CA ILE A 145 -18.72 -0.23 -10.95
C ILE A 145 -19.51 0.79 -10.14
N LYS A 146 -19.27 0.88 -8.82
CA LYS A 146 -19.87 1.93 -7.99
C LYS A 146 -18.97 3.16 -7.94
N HIS A 147 -17.74 2.98 -7.44
CA HIS A 147 -16.73 4.03 -7.34
C HIS A 147 -15.54 3.75 -8.26
N LEU A 148 -15.03 4.78 -8.92
CA LEU A 148 -13.92 4.76 -9.86
C LEU A 148 -12.79 5.63 -9.32
N GLY A 149 -11.63 5.02 -9.15
CA GLY A 149 -10.42 5.67 -8.67
C GLY A 149 -9.17 5.19 -9.40
N PHE A 150 -8.02 5.55 -8.88
CA PHE A 150 -6.73 5.08 -9.34
C PHE A 150 -5.76 4.94 -8.18
N SER A 151 -4.77 4.04 -8.30
CA SER A 151 -3.60 4.06 -7.42
C SER A 151 -2.41 4.68 -8.14
N PHE A 152 -1.48 5.31 -7.42
CA PHE A 152 -0.48 6.20 -8.02
C PHE A 152 0.96 5.94 -7.55
N HIS A 153 1.92 5.98 -8.49
CA HIS A 153 3.35 5.75 -8.25
C HIS A 153 4.26 6.56 -9.22
N ASP A 154 4.06 7.86 -9.34
CA ASP A 154 4.88 8.74 -10.19
C ASP A 154 5.01 10.13 -9.56
N ASP A 155 5.42 11.15 -10.31
CA ASP A 155 5.66 12.51 -9.82
C ASP A 155 4.41 13.41 -9.74
N LEU A 156 4.59 14.57 -9.11
CA LEU A 156 3.51 15.53 -8.86
C LEU A 156 2.81 16.02 -10.14
N ASP A 157 3.54 16.14 -11.25
CA ASP A 157 2.97 16.60 -12.53
C ASP A 157 2.08 15.52 -13.14
N CYS A 158 2.50 14.26 -13.09
CA CYS A 158 1.65 13.14 -13.51
C CYS A 158 0.38 13.04 -12.65
N LEU A 159 0.49 13.25 -11.33
CA LEU A 159 -0.67 13.25 -10.43
C LEU A 159 -1.68 14.34 -10.80
N ARG A 160 -1.22 15.58 -10.99
CA ARG A 160 -2.07 16.71 -11.40
C ARG A 160 -2.75 16.44 -12.74
N GLU A 161 -2.01 15.88 -13.70
CA GLU A 161 -2.57 15.54 -15.00
C GLU A 161 -3.68 14.49 -14.86
N ILE A 162 -3.46 13.40 -14.13
CA ILE A 162 -4.48 12.36 -13.91
C ILE A 162 -5.73 12.95 -13.24
N LEU A 163 -5.56 13.75 -12.19
CA LEU A 163 -6.68 14.38 -11.48
C LEU A 163 -7.49 15.31 -12.39
N SER A 164 -6.86 15.96 -13.38
CA SER A 164 -7.56 16.85 -14.32
C SER A 164 -8.41 16.12 -15.37
N LEU A 165 -8.20 14.82 -15.59
CA LEU A 165 -8.87 14.08 -16.67
C LEU A 165 -10.30 13.67 -16.35
N HIS A 166 -10.67 13.60 -15.07
CA HIS A 166 -11.95 13.06 -14.63
C HIS A 166 -12.27 13.53 -13.21
N LYS A 167 -13.56 13.58 -12.88
CA LYS A 167 -14.01 13.72 -11.49
C LYS A 167 -13.91 12.35 -10.81
N TRP A 168 -12.72 12.04 -10.30
CA TRP A 168 -12.47 10.80 -9.56
C TRP A 168 -13.20 10.79 -8.22
N ASP A 169 -13.74 9.64 -7.81
CA ASP A 169 -14.37 9.54 -6.48
C ASP A 169 -13.33 9.34 -5.37
N PHE A 170 -12.16 8.80 -5.72
CA PHE A 170 -11.04 8.63 -4.79
C PHE A 170 -9.73 8.41 -5.54
N CYS A 171 -8.63 8.60 -4.82
CA CYS A 171 -7.30 8.16 -5.23
C CYS A 171 -6.64 7.33 -4.12
N GLN A 172 -5.77 6.41 -4.51
CA GLN A 172 -5.00 5.60 -3.58
C GLN A 172 -3.52 6.02 -3.60
N LEU A 173 -3.05 6.60 -2.49
CA LEU A 173 -1.71 7.16 -2.35
C LEU A 173 -0.90 6.42 -1.29
N GLN A 174 0.42 6.37 -1.49
CA GLN A 174 1.36 5.89 -0.48
C GLN A 174 1.64 7.01 0.53
N LEU A 175 1.09 6.89 1.73
CA LEU A 175 1.29 7.87 2.81
C LEU A 175 1.64 7.16 4.11
N ASN A 176 2.64 7.69 4.83
CA ASN A 176 3.01 7.31 6.18
C ASN A 176 3.92 8.41 6.77
N TYR A 177 4.13 8.42 8.10
CA TYR A 177 4.92 9.50 8.72
C TYR A 177 6.39 9.47 8.25
N ALA A 178 6.98 8.30 8.02
CA ALA A 178 8.39 8.19 7.66
C ALA A 178 8.72 8.74 6.26
N ASP A 179 7.73 8.74 5.37
CA ASP A 179 7.86 9.29 4.03
C ASP A 179 7.23 10.70 3.94
N TRP A 180 6.70 11.29 5.02
CA TRP A 180 5.90 12.51 4.92
C TRP A 180 6.62 13.70 4.26
N ASN A 181 7.88 13.94 4.63
CA ASN A 181 8.72 14.99 4.05
C ASN A 181 9.61 14.46 2.90
N ARG A 182 9.34 13.26 2.39
CA ARG A 182 10.12 12.57 1.36
C ARG A 182 9.19 12.08 0.25
N PHE A 183 9.75 11.77 -0.93
CA PHE A 183 8.97 11.23 -2.06
C PHE A 183 7.72 12.04 -2.41
N ASP A 184 7.74 13.34 -2.11
CA ASP A 184 6.64 14.28 -2.27
C ASP A 184 5.31 13.86 -1.60
N ALA A 185 5.33 13.01 -0.56
CA ALA A 185 4.10 12.42 0.01
C ALA A 185 3.14 13.49 0.55
N LYS A 186 3.65 14.49 1.27
CA LYS A 186 2.87 15.63 1.77
C LYS A 186 2.29 16.47 0.63
N GLU A 187 3.05 16.70 -0.42
CA GLU A 187 2.64 17.45 -1.61
C GLU A 187 1.57 16.68 -2.39
N MET A 188 1.70 15.37 -2.57
CA MET A 188 0.68 14.51 -3.18
C MET A 188 -0.63 14.56 -2.38
N TYR A 189 -0.55 14.46 -1.05
CA TYR A 189 -1.71 14.62 -0.16
C TYR A 189 -2.41 15.97 -0.37
N LYS A 190 -1.64 17.06 -0.41
CA LYS A 190 -2.18 18.42 -0.66
C LYS A 190 -2.84 18.52 -2.02
N ILE A 191 -2.20 18.04 -3.09
CA ILE A 191 -2.74 18.10 -4.45
C ILE A 191 -4.08 17.36 -4.55
N ALA A 192 -4.18 16.15 -3.98
CA ALA A 192 -5.44 15.41 -3.98
C ALA A 192 -6.52 16.12 -3.14
N THR A 193 -6.13 16.72 -2.01
CA THR A 193 -7.03 17.50 -1.14
C THR A 193 -7.55 18.76 -1.81
N ASP A 194 -6.69 19.54 -2.47
CA ASP A 194 -7.05 20.75 -3.20
C ASP A 194 -7.93 20.42 -4.42
N ALA A 195 -7.76 19.23 -5.01
CA ALA A 195 -8.63 18.72 -6.07
C ALA A 195 -9.99 18.20 -5.55
N GLY A 196 -10.21 18.17 -4.23
CA GLY A 196 -11.42 17.63 -3.61
C GLY A 196 -11.59 16.12 -3.82
N VAL A 197 -10.49 15.38 -4.03
CA VAL A 197 -10.52 13.93 -4.24
C VAL A 197 -10.14 13.21 -2.93
N PRO A 198 -11.07 12.41 -2.36
CA PRO A 198 -10.79 11.61 -1.19
C PRO A 198 -9.61 10.63 -1.34
N ILE A 199 -8.94 10.35 -0.22
CA ILE A 199 -7.73 9.53 -0.21
C ILE A 199 -7.96 8.20 0.51
N ILE A 200 -7.59 7.12 -0.18
CA ILE A 200 -7.31 5.81 0.39
C ILE A 200 -5.80 5.68 0.55
N VAL A 201 -5.32 5.29 1.74
CA VAL A 201 -3.90 5.13 1.99
C VAL A 201 -3.46 3.70 1.76
N MET A 202 -2.39 3.52 0.97
CA MET A 202 -1.62 2.28 0.89
C MET A 202 -0.24 2.44 1.54
N GLU A 203 0.38 1.32 1.87
CA GLU A 203 1.66 1.25 2.62
C GLU A 203 1.70 2.09 3.92
N PRO A 204 0.65 2.09 4.76
CA PRO A 204 0.63 2.91 5.97
C PRO A 204 1.74 2.57 6.96
N VAL A 205 2.19 1.31 6.97
CA VAL A 205 3.27 0.81 7.84
C VAL A 205 4.58 0.57 7.08
N ARG A 206 4.71 1.15 5.87
CA ARG A 206 5.90 1.08 5.00
C ARG A 206 6.47 -0.33 4.86
N GLY A 207 5.63 -1.26 4.41
CA GLY A 207 6.00 -2.66 4.26
C GLY A 207 6.34 -3.42 5.55
N GLY A 208 5.98 -2.88 6.71
CA GLY A 208 6.24 -3.46 8.04
C GLY A 208 7.39 -2.75 8.79
N THR A 209 8.15 -1.88 8.14
CA THR A 209 9.26 -1.15 8.79
C THR A 209 8.77 -0.29 9.96
N LEU A 210 7.57 0.31 9.88
CA LEU A 210 7.06 1.15 10.96
C LEU A 210 6.44 0.36 12.13
N ALA A 211 6.28 -0.96 11.99
CA ALA A 211 5.92 -1.85 13.10
C ALA A 211 7.12 -2.15 14.01
N ASN A 212 8.33 -1.78 13.59
CA ASN A 212 9.55 -1.82 14.38
C ASN A 212 10.44 -0.64 13.96
N PRO A 213 10.13 0.60 14.41
CA PRO A 213 10.84 1.81 14.00
C PRO A 213 12.19 1.94 14.72
N ALA A 214 12.98 2.97 14.40
CA ALA A 214 14.29 3.22 15.02
C ALA A 214 14.22 3.26 16.57
N PRO A 215 15.26 2.83 17.32
CA PRO A 215 15.24 2.84 18.78
C PRO A 215 14.89 4.21 19.39
N ALA A 216 15.39 5.30 18.81
CA ALA A 216 15.05 6.66 19.24
C ALA A 216 13.55 6.97 19.07
N ILE A 217 12.92 6.44 18.02
CA ILE A 217 11.46 6.56 17.79
C ILE A 217 10.70 5.64 18.75
N GLN A 218 11.19 4.42 18.98
CA GLN A 218 10.61 3.49 19.95
C GLN A 218 10.57 4.08 21.36
N GLU A 219 11.62 4.78 21.76
CA GLU A 219 11.73 5.44 23.06
C GLU A 219 10.67 6.54 23.23
N ILE A 220 10.58 7.47 22.27
CA ILE A 220 9.59 8.57 22.37
C ILE A 220 8.14 8.04 22.33
N PHE A 221 7.87 6.98 21.56
CA PHE A 221 6.55 6.36 21.51
C PHE A 221 6.21 5.66 22.83
N LYS A 222 7.14 4.86 23.38
CA LYS A 222 6.92 4.14 24.64
C LYS A 222 6.84 5.06 25.86
N ASN A 223 7.56 6.18 25.85
CA ASN A 223 7.49 7.16 26.93
C ASN A 223 6.12 7.84 27.03
N HIS A 224 5.36 7.88 25.94
CA HIS A 224 4.03 8.46 25.92
C HIS A 224 2.92 7.41 26.09
N ALA A 225 2.99 6.31 25.34
CA ALA A 225 1.97 5.25 25.36
C ALA A 225 2.65 3.88 25.17
N SER A 226 3.02 3.28 26.30
CA SER A 226 3.84 2.06 26.37
C SER A 226 3.16 0.78 25.86
N GLU A 227 1.83 0.77 25.95
CA GLU A 227 0.93 -0.32 25.60
C GLU A 227 0.54 -0.33 24.12
N ARG A 228 0.76 0.78 23.40
CA ARG A 228 0.45 0.90 21.99
C ARG A 228 1.51 0.24 21.13
N SER A 229 1.07 -0.43 20.06
CA SER A 229 1.98 -0.95 19.06
C SER A 229 2.62 0.17 18.25
N TYR A 230 3.78 -0.08 17.65
CA TYR A 230 4.41 0.93 16.79
C TYR A 230 3.63 1.14 15.49
N ALA A 231 2.92 0.12 15.01
CA ALA A 231 2.05 0.24 13.85
C ALA A 231 0.88 1.21 14.14
N SER A 232 0.35 1.23 15.37
CA SER A 232 -0.74 2.13 15.75
C SER A 232 -0.38 3.61 15.55
N TRP A 233 0.88 4.00 15.81
CA TRP A 233 1.34 5.37 15.58
C TRP A 233 1.30 5.76 14.10
N ALA A 234 1.59 4.81 13.20
CA ALA A 234 1.48 5.06 11.76
C ALA A 234 0.02 5.26 11.33
N PHE A 235 -0.91 4.49 11.89
CA PHE A 235 -2.34 4.68 11.64
C PHE A 235 -2.87 5.98 12.22
N ARG A 236 -2.45 6.36 13.43
CA ARG A 236 -2.81 7.64 14.07
C ARG A 236 -2.40 8.84 13.23
N PHE A 237 -1.15 8.86 12.78
CA PHE A 237 -0.67 9.90 11.87
C PHE A 237 -1.56 10.07 10.64
N LEU A 238 -1.98 8.96 10.01
CA LEU A 238 -2.84 9.01 8.84
C LEU A 238 -4.28 9.37 9.17
N ALA A 239 -4.77 8.94 10.33
CA ALA A 239 -6.12 9.23 10.77
C ALA A 239 -6.34 10.71 11.06
N ASP A 240 -5.26 11.39 11.43
CA ASP A 240 -5.18 12.82 11.67
C ASP A 240 -5.29 13.68 10.40
N LEU A 241 -5.11 13.08 9.22
CA LEU A 241 -5.26 13.76 7.93
C LEU A 241 -6.74 13.79 7.51
N PRO A 242 -7.42 14.95 7.45
CA PRO A 242 -8.87 15.01 7.24
C PRO A 242 -9.37 14.43 5.90
N ASN A 243 -8.52 14.49 4.86
CA ASN A 243 -8.86 13.95 3.54
C ASN A 243 -8.53 12.45 3.37
N VAL A 244 -7.88 11.83 4.37
CA VAL A 244 -7.74 10.37 4.41
C VAL A 244 -9.05 9.77 4.89
N LYS A 245 -9.72 8.99 4.03
CA LYS A 245 -11.00 8.33 4.39
C LYS A 245 -10.79 6.89 4.83
N LEU A 246 -9.83 6.21 4.23
CA LEU A 246 -9.58 4.79 4.46
C LEU A 246 -8.07 4.51 4.50
N ILE A 247 -7.65 3.60 5.38
CA ILE A 247 -6.26 3.16 5.52
C ILE A 247 -6.19 1.64 5.30
N LEU A 248 -5.43 1.21 4.29
CA LEU A 248 -5.27 -0.21 3.94
C LEU A 248 -4.10 -0.84 4.69
N SER A 249 -4.39 -1.83 5.54
CA SER A 249 -3.36 -2.63 6.19
C SER A 249 -3.28 -4.03 5.56
N GLY A 250 -2.12 -4.36 5.00
CA GLY A 250 -1.81 -5.74 4.58
C GLY A 250 -1.24 -6.51 5.76
N MET A 251 -1.98 -7.50 6.25
CA MET A 251 -1.65 -8.27 7.45
C MET A 251 -1.34 -9.71 7.08
N SER A 252 -0.37 -10.31 7.76
CA SER A 252 0.11 -11.68 7.50
C SER A 252 -0.16 -12.64 8.66
N THR A 253 -0.53 -12.14 9.84
CA THR A 253 -0.86 -12.97 11.01
C THR A 253 -2.12 -12.47 11.71
N ILE A 254 -2.76 -13.34 12.50
CA ILE A 254 -3.97 -12.99 13.24
C ILE A 254 -3.70 -11.94 14.32
N GLU A 255 -2.52 -11.95 14.92
CA GLU A 255 -2.10 -10.98 15.94
C GLU A 255 -2.01 -9.57 15.34
N GLN A 256 -1.56 -9.44 14.08
CA GLN A 256 -1.57 -8.15 13.38
C GLN A 256 -2.99 -7.68 13.08
N VAL A 257 -3.92 -8.61 12.82
CA VAL A 257 -5.35 -8.28 12.65
C VAL A 257 -5.92 -7.76 13.96
N GLU A 258 -5.68 -8.46 15.07
CA GLU A 258 -6.16 -8.07 16.40
C GLU A 258 -5.57 -6.72 16.86
N ASP A 259 -4.28 -6.49 16.64
CA ASP A 259 -3.61 -5.21 16.98
C ASP A 259 -4.18 -4.03 16.19
N ASN A 260 -4.36 -4.20 14.88
CA ASN A 260 -4.94 -3.16 14.03
C ASN A 260 -6.42 -2.93 14.41
N LEU A 261 -7.20 -3.99 14.66
CA LEU A 261 -8.58 -3.86 15.13
C LEU A 261 -8.66 -3.11 16.46
N HIS A 262 -7.76 -3.39 17.40
CA HIS A 262 -7.67 -2.66 18.66
C HIS A 262 -7.44 -1.16 18.41
N THR A 263 -6.49 -0.81 17.54
CA THR A 263 -6.21 0.60 17.17
C THR A 263 -7.46 1.31 16.64
N PHE A 264 -8.22 0.69 15.72
CA PHE A 264 -9.38 1.31 15.06
C PHE A 264 -10.72 1.11 15.79
N SER A 265 -10.71 0.46 16.95
CA SER A 265 -11.91 0.27 17.78
C SER A 265 -12.00 1.23 18.97
N THR A 266 -10.93 1.98 19.26
CA THR A 266 -10.88 2.92 20.38
C THR A 266 -11.37 4.31 19.94
N GLU A 267 -12.07 5.01 20.84
CA GLU A 267 -12.37 6.45 20.67
C GLU A 267 -11.07 7.27 20.55
N GLU A 268 -9.96 6.75 21.05
CA GLU A 268 -8.67 7.43 21.04
C GLU A 268 -8.10 7.67 19.62
N LEU A 269 -8.46 6.87 18.62
CA LEU A 269 -8.02 7.13 17.23
C LEU A 269 -8.83 8.27 16.59
N VAL A 270 -9.99 8.62 17.14
CA VAL A 270 -10.88 9.66 16.60
C VAL A 270 -10.25 11.05 16.70
N SER A 271 -9.36 11.28 17.69
CA SER A 271 -8.64 12.55 17.84
C SER A 271 -7.19 12.33 18.23
N VAL A 272 -6.27 12.65 17.31
CA VAL A 272 -4.85 12.84 17.62
C VAL A 272 -4.68 14.23 18.23
N ASP A 273 -4.31 14.27 19.51
CA ASP A 273 -4.11 15.52 20.24
C ASP A 273 -2.78 16.21 19.88
N ASP A 274 -2.59 17.44 20.34
CA ASP A 274 -1.39 18.23 20.04
C ASP A 274 -0.11 17.56 20.55
N THR A 275 -0.17 16.81 21.65
CA THR A 275 0.99 16.08 22.19
C THR A 275 1.37 14.92 21.28
N GLU A 276 0.39 14.15 20.81
CA GLU A 276 0.61 13.07 19.84
C GLU A 276 1.16 13.63 18.52
N ARG A 277 0.65 14.77 18.04
CA ARG A 277 1.19 15.46 16.85
C ARG A 277 2.64 15.86 17.04
N GLU A 278 3.00 16.43 18.18
CA GLU A 278 4.39 16.78 18.49
C GLU A 278 5.31 15.54 18.52
N ILE A 279 4.84 14.42 19.08
CA ILE A 279 5.59 13.16 19.11
C ILE A 279 5.77 12.59 17.69
N LEU A 280 4.72 12.62 16.87
CA LEU A 280 4.78 12.22 15.47
C LEU A 280 5.73 13.10 14.67
N ASN A 281 5.71 14.43 14.89
CA ASN A 281 6.66 15.35 14.25
C ASN A 281 8.11 15.04 14.67
N LYS A 282 8.37 14.74 15.94
CA LYS A 282 9.70 14.28 16.38
C LYS A 282 10.11 12.97 15.70
N ALA A 283 9.19 12.03 15.52
CA ALA A 283 9.45 10.80 14.79
C ALA A 283 9.79 11.06 13.31
N ILE A 284 9.08 11.99 12.66
CA ILE A 284 9.37 12.46 11.30
C ILE A 284 10.77 13.06 11.23
N ASP A 285 11.12 13.96 12.15
CA ASP A 285 12.44 14.60 12.20
C ASP A 285 13.57 13.57 12.39
N ILE A 286 13.37 12.57 13.27
CA ILE A 286 14.33 11.47 13.43
C ILE A 286 14.45 10.70 12.10
N MET A 287 13.32 10.33 11.49
CA MET A 287 13.32 9.62 10.21
C MET A 287 14.08 10.39 9.13
N ASP A 288 13.84 11.70 9.01
CA ASP A 288 14.48 12.59 8.05
C ASP A 288 16.00 12.62 8.21
N ASN A 289 16.50 12.49 9.43
CA ASN A 289 17.93 12.50 9.74
C ASN A 289 18.62 11.13 9.68
N LEU A 290 17.88 10.01 9.57
CA LEU A 290 18.46 8.65 9.56
C LEU A 290 19.29 8.28 8.31
N LYS A 291 19.33 9.15 7.28
CA LYS A 291 20.07 8.92 6.00
C LYS A 291 19.89 7.49 5.44
N SER A 292 18.69 6.93 5.55
CA SER A 292 18.37 5.59 5.06
C SER A 292 18.10 5.57 3.56
N ILE A 293 18.36 4.42 2.93
CA ILE A 293 18.00 4.17 1.53
C ILE A 293 16.49 3.94 1.46
N PRO A 294 15.73 4.62 0.59
CA PRO A 294 14.27 4.53 0.59
C PRO A 294 13.71 3.31 -0.16
N CYS A 295 14.28 2.14 0.08
CA CYS A 295 13.80 0.89 -0.48
C CYS A 295 12.58 0.37 0.30
N THR A 296 11.52 0.01 -0.42
CA THR A 296 10.29 -0.59 0.15
C THR A 296 10.29 -2.12 0.18
N GLY A 297 11.34 -2.76 -0.35
CA GLY A 297 11.43 -4.24 -0.36
C GLY A 297 10.47 -4.93 -1.34
N CYS A 298 9.98 -4.22 -2.36
CA CYS A 298 8.97 -4.70 -3.31
C CYS A 298 9.45 -5.77 -4.31
N ASN A 299 10.76 -5.97 -4.45
CA ASN A 299 11.39 -6.92 -5.38
C ASN A 299 11.17 -6.68 -6.88
N TYR A 300 10.64 -5.52 -7.32
CA TYR A 300 10.50 -5.24 -8.77
C TYR A 300 11.83 -5.22 -9.53
N CYS A 301 12.94 -4.87 -8.86
CA CYS A 301 14.29 -4.88 -9.44
C CYS A 301 14.93 -6.27 -9.53
N MET A 302 14.21 -7.33 -9.14
CA MET A 302 14.73 -8.69 -9.08
C MET A 302 14.18 -9.59 -10.21
N PRO A 303 14.94 -10.59 -10.68
CA PRO A 303 16.32 -10.93 -10.26
C PRO A 303 17.38 -9.97 -10.83
N CYS A 304 18.44 -9.72 -10.05
CA CYS A 304 19.63 -9.02 -10.56
C CYS A 304 20.40 -9.96 -11.51
N PRO A 305 20.83 -9.49 -12.70
CA PRO A 305 21.60 -10.32 -13.64
C PRO A 305 22.97 -10.78 -13.11
N PHE A 306 23.47 -10.16 -12.04
CA PHE A 306 24.73 -10.50 -11.38
C PHE A 306 24.53 -11.15 -9.99
N GLY A 307 23.31 -11.61 -9.67
CA GLY A 307 23.04 -12.33 -8.43
C GLY A 307 22.86 -11.48 -7.18
N VAL A 308 23.15 -10.18 -7.22
CA VAL A 308 22.99 -9.26 -6.07
C VAL A 308 21.56 -9.29 -5.52
N GLU A 309 21.40 -9.55 -4.22
CA GLU A 309 20.12 -9.50 -3.50
C GLU A 309 19.77 -8.05 -3.13
N ILE A 310 19.50 -7.21 -4.13
CA ILE A 310 19.37 -5.74 -4.00
C ILE A 310 18.47 -5.33 -2.81
N PRO A 311 17.21 -5.81 -2.69
CA PRO A 311 16.35 -5.38 -1.59
C PRO A 311 16.85 -5.83 -0.23
N ARG A 312 17.49 -7.01 -0.14
CA ARG A 312 18.04 -7.52 1.12
C ARG A 312 19.28 -6.73 1.52
N CYS A 313 20.16 -6.36 0.59
CA CYS A 313 21.30 -5.49 0.86
C CYS A 313 20.85 -4.13 1.40
N PHE A 314 19.88 -3.47 0.76
CA PHE A 314 19.31 -2.22 1.27
C PHE A 314 18.61 -2.40 2.62
N ALA A 315 17.89 -3.50 2.82
CA ALA A 315 17.28 -3.80 4.11
C ALA A 315 18.35 -3.90 5.20
N GLN A 316 19.45 -4.62 4.97
CA GLN A 316 20.52 -4.76 5.96
C GLN A 316 21.27 -3.45 6.21
N TYR A 317 21.56 -2.66 5.17
CA TYR A 317 22.13 -1.32 5.33
C TYR A 317 21.26 -0.43 6.20
N ASN A 318 19.97 -0.34 5.87
CA ASN A 318 19.01 0.45 6.63
C ASN A 318 18.87 -0.07 8.06
N THR A 319 18.75 -1.39 8.25
CA THR A 319 18.67 -2.00 9.58
C THR A 319 19.92 -1.67 10.39
N ASN A 320 21.13 -1.70 9.81
CA ASN A 320 22.33 -1.31 10.54
C ASN A 320 22.32 0.18 10.91
N LYS A 321 22.02 1.07 9.96
CA LYS A 321 21.93 2.53 10.23
C LYS A 321 20.90 2.86 11.32
N ILE A 322 19.78 2.14 11.33
CA ILE A 322 18.66 2.40 12.22
C ILE A 322 18.87 1.77 13.60
N PHE A 323 19.39 0.54 13.67
CA PHE A 323 19.43 -0.26 14.90
C PHE A 323 20.84 -0.56 15.41
N GLY A 324 21.89 -0.16 14.68
CA GLY A 324 23.28 -0.55 14.95
C GLY A 324 23.53 -2.05 14.77
N LYS A 325 22.62 -2.77 14.11
CA LYS A 325 22.67 -4.23 13.92
C LYS A 325 22.24 -4.60 12.52
N SER A 326 22.90 -5.61 11.95
CA SER A 326 22.51 -6.21 10.67
C SER A 326 23.01 -7.64 10.57
N SER A 327 22.31 -8.42 9.76
CA SER A 327 22.74 -9.74 9.32
C SER A 327 23.28 -9.69 7.89
N TYR A 328 24.02 -8.63 7.53
CA TYR A 328 24.60 -8.47 6.18
C TYR A 328 25.49 -9.65 5.80
N THR A 329 26.26 -10.18 6.77
CA THR A 329 27.09 -11.38 6.58
C THR A 329 26.29 -12.66 6.32
N ALA A 330 24.98 -12.69 6.62
CA ALA A 330 24.11 -13.81 6.30
C ALA A 330 23.60 -13.78 4.85
N ILE A 331 23.87 -12.71 4.09
CA ILE A 331 23.72 -12.70 2.63
C ILE A 331 24.89 -13.53 2.06
N PRO A 332 24.63 -14.51 1.18
CA PRO A 332 25.67 -15.23 0.46
C PRO A 332 26.63 -14.26 -0.22
N GLU A 333 27.91 -14.62 -0.34
CA GLU A 333 28.95 -13.70 -0.81
C GLU A 333 28.62 -13.14 -2.19
N GLU A 334 28.09 -13.98 -3.09
CA GLU A 334 27.60 -13.65 -4.44
C GLU A 334 26.38 -12.71 -4.45
N GLY A 335 25.61 -12.68 -3.36
CA GLY A 335 24.40 -11.86 -3.21
C GLY A 335 24.68 -10.46 -2.64
N ARG A 336 25.92 -10.19 -2.21
CA ARG A 336 26.29 -8.93 -1.54
C ARG A 336 26.50 -7.77 -2.51
N ALA A 337 26.50 -6.56 -1.95
CA ALA A 337 26.53 -5.30 -2.69
C ALA A 337 27.84 -5.11 -3.48
N ASP A 338 28.96 -5.69 -3.02
CA ASP A 338 30.26 -5.65 -3.70
C ASP A 338 30.25 -6.29 -5.09
N ASN A 339 29.28 -7.17 -5.38
CA ASN A 339 29.11 -7.77 -6.69
C ASN A 339 28.29 -6.90 -7.66
N CYS A 340 27.83 -5.72 -7.24
CA CYS A 340 27.16 -4.80 -8.14
C CYS A 340 28.16 -4.22 -9.14
N VAL A 341 28.00 -4.57 -10.42
CA VAL A 341 28.84 -4.04 -11.52
C VAL A 341 28.24 -2.80 -12.20
N SER A 342 27.26 -2.15 -11.57
CA SER A 342 26.61 -0.94 -12.09
C SER A 342 26.05 -1.06 -13.52
N CYS A 343 25.46 -2.21 -13.87
CA CYS A 343 24.85 -2.43 -15.20
C CYS A 343 23.52 -1.68 -15.44
N GLU A 344 22.97 -1.04 -14.40
CA GLU A 344 21.73 -0.24 -14.43
C GLU A 344 20.43 -0.96 -14.81
N ALA A 345 20.43 -2.28 -15.03
CA ALA A 345 19.23 -3.05 -15.39
C ALA A 345 18.06 -2.90 -14.39
N CYS A 346 18.38 -2.62 -13.12
CA CYS A 346 17.41 -2.44 -12.04
C CYS A 346 16.78 -1.03 -11.97
N VAL A 347 17.44 0.00 -12.53
CA VAL A 347 17.02 1.40 -12.43
C VAL A 347 15.61 1.63 -12.99
N PRO A 348 15.28 1.21 -14.23
CA PRO A 348 13.93 1.44 -14.78
C PRO A 348 12.84 0.61 -14.09
N LEU A 349 13.20 -0.36 -13.23
CA LEU A 349 12.27 -1.23 -12.52
C LEU A 349 11.91 -0.71 -11.11
N CYS A 350 12.67 0.25 -10.59
CA CYS A 350 12.48 0.73 -9.23
C CYS A 350 11.31 1.73 -9.17
N PRO A 351 10.17 1.41 -8.51
CA PRO A 351 9.06 2.35 -8.41
C PRO A 351 9.38 3.57 -7.53
N GLN A 352 10.46 3.50 -6.75
CA GLN A 352 10.94 4.58 -5.89
C GLN A 352 12.01 5.45 -6.57
N ASN A 353 12.29 5.22 -7.87
CA ASN A 353 13.30 5.94 -8.66
C ASN A 353 14.69 6.00 -7.99
N ILE A 354 15.08 4.93 -7.29
CA ILE A 354 16.39 4.85 -6.63
C ILE A 354 17.46 4.63 -7.69
N MET A 355 18.54 5.43 -7.63
CA MET A 355 19.79 5.10 -8.32
C MET A 355 20.46 3.92 -7.61
N ILE A 356 19.94 2.71 -7.88
CA ILE A 356 20.32 1.48 -7.17
C ILE A 356 21.84 1.23 -7.21
N PRO A 357 22.54 1.35 -8.35
CA PRO A 357 23.99 1.14 -8.39
C PRO A 357 24.80 2.06 -7.47
N GLU A 358 24.45 3.35 -7.42
CA GLU A 358 25.10 4.31 -6.52
C GLU A 358 24.90 3.89 -5.05
N LYS A 359 23.66 3.52 -4.72
CA LYS A 359 23.33 3.05 -3.38
C LYS A 359 23.95 1.69 -3.04
N MET A 360 24.15 0.81 -4.00
CA MET A 360 24.89 -0.44 -3.80
C MET A 360 26.35 -0.15 -3.45
N SER A 361 26.97 0.83 -4.11
CA SER A 361 28.34 1.27 -3.80
C SER A 361 28.42 1.81 -2.36
N GLU A 362 27.45 2.64 -1.95
CA GLU A 362 27.33 3.12 -0.57
C GLU A 362 27.16 1.97 0.45
N VAL A 363 26.38 0.93 0.11
CA VAL A 363 26.21 -0.25 0.97
C VAL A 363 27.50 -1.06 1.07
N ALA A 364 28.21 -1.27 -0.05
CA ALA A 364 29.48 -1.97 -0.09
C ALA A 364 30.53 -1.26 0.78
N GLU A 365 30.70 0.04 0.61
CA GLU A 365 31.61 0.86 1.43
C GLU A 365 31.26 0.85 2.92
N TYR A 366 29.97 0.72 3.26
CA TYR A 366 29.53 0.73 4.66
C TYR A 366 29.82 -0.58 5.41
N PHE A 367 29.86 -1.71 4.72
CA PHE A 367 30.05 -3.03 5.33
C PHE A 367 31.45 -3.63 5.13
N ASN A 368 32.29 -3.02 4.29
CA ASN A 368 33.72 -3.26 4.22
C ASN A 368 34.46 -2.49 5.32
#